data_AF-F3C4Z1-F1
#
_entry.id   AF-F3C4Z1-F1
#
_cell.length_a   1.000
_cell.length_b   1.000
_cell.length_c   1.000
_cell.angle_alpha   90.00
_cell.angle_beta   90.00
_cell.angle_gamma   90.00
#
_symmetry.space_group_name_H-M   'P 1'
#
loop_
_entity.id
_entity.type
_entity.pdbx_description
1 polymer ?
#
loop_
_entity_poly.entity_id
_entity_poly.type
_entity_poly.pdbx_seq_one_letter_code
_entity_poly.pdbx_strand_id
1 'polypeptide(L)'
;MSSIDSQNPKVFALVLAAGRSRRFGGDKRQAALPCGRTLLTASLENAGREFSNVGLVLRADDDAEALGIPAHVTIIRSEHADLGMGHSLASGIAAVMDSADEAVAILLADMPWITPQTLRELASLAT
;
A
#
# COMPACT_ATOMS: atom_id res chain seq x y z
N MET A 1 -10.13 -38.66 0.93
CA MET A 1 -8.93 -38.16 1.63
C MET A 1 -8.84 -36.68 1.32
N SER A 2 -9.26 -35.86 2.27
CA SER A 2 -9.58 -34.44 2.11
C SER A 2 -8.32 -33.56 2.21
N SER A 3 -8.00 -32.85 1.13
CA SER A 3 -7.37 -31.53 1.19
C SER A 3 -8.22 -30.61 0.32
N ILE A 4 -9.29 -30.09 0.90
CA ILE A 4 -9.83 -28.82 0.41
C ILE A 4 -8.81 -27.82 0.96
N ASP A 5 -7.80 -27.51 0.15
CA ASP A 5 -6.99 -26.34 0.38
C ASP A 5 -7.98 -25.16 0.35
N SER A 6 -8.37 -24.67 1.52
CA SER A 6 -8.92 -23.32 1.63
C SER A 6 -7.77 -22.38 1.27
N GLN A 7 -7.52 -22.23 -0.04
CA GLN A 7 -6.59 -21.26 -0.58
C GLN A 7 -7.10 -19.91 -0.05
N ASN A 8 -6.28 -19.25 0.76
CA ASN A 8 -6.58 -17.90 1.20
C ASN A 8 -6.74 -17.05 -0.07
N PRO A 9 -7.77 -16.18 -0.17
CA PRO A 9 -8.00 -15.40 -1.38
C PRO A 9 -6.73 -14.63 -1.75
N LYS A 10 -6.40 -14.59 -3.04
CA LYS A 10 -5.30 -13.77 -3.52
C LYS A 10 -5.73 -12.32 -3.51
N VAL A 11 -5.16 -11.55 -2.57
CA VAL A 11 -5.49 -10.14 -2.38
C VAL A 11 -4.28 -9.26 -2.75
N PHE A 12 -4.49 -8.32 -3.65
CA PHE A 12 -3.50 -7.28 -3.97
C PHE A 12 -3.55 -6.17 -2.92
N ALA A 13 -2.42 -5.80 -2.32
CA ALA A 13 -2.35 -4.64 -1.43
C ALA A 13 -2.01 -3.36 -2.20
N LEU A 14 -2.95 -2.43 -2.27
CA LEU A 14 -2.76 -1.12 -2.86
C LEU A 14 -2.57 -0.07 -1.76
N VAL A 15 -1.33 0.37 -1.56
CA VAL A 15 -0.94 1.35 -0.55
C VAL A 15 -0.97 2.76 -1.15
N LEU A 16 -1.77 3.67 -0.59
CA LEU A 16 -1.89 5.04 -1.06
C LEU A 16 -0.90 5.97 -0.35
N ALA A 17 0.01 6.59 -1.11
CA ALA A 17 1.05 7.49 -0.62
C ALA A 17 1.18 8.80 -1.43
N ALA A 18 0.22 9.11 -2.31
CA ALA A 18 0.32 10.28 -3.19
C ALA A 18 -0.12 11.61 -2.52
N GLY A 19 -0.58 11.58 -1.26
CA GLY A 19 -1.06 12.78 -0.54
C GLY A 19 0.06 13.78 -0.19
N ARG A 20 -0.24 15.08 -0.25
CA ARG A 20 0.73 16.19 -0.03
C ARG A 20 1.03 16.54 1.43
N SER A 21 0.39 15.89 2.41
CA SER A 21 0.70 16.11 3.85
C SER A 21 0.64 17.57 4.32
N ARG A 22 -0.19 18.43 3.69
CA ARG A 22 -0.19 19.89 3.89
C ARG A 22 -0.30 20.37 5.35
N ARG A 23 -0.97 19.61 6.21
CA ARG A 23 -1.16 19.93 7.63
C ARG A 23 -0.06 19.38 8.54
N PHE A 24 0.81 18.51 8.03
CA PHE A 24 1.84 17.81 8.79
C PHE A 24 3.14 18.62 8.93
N GLY A 25 3.32 19.68 8.14
CA GLY A 25 4.52 20.52 8.18
C GLY A 25 5.73 19.94 7.46
N GLY A 26 5.57 18.83 6.73
CA GLY A 26 6.62 18.18 5.95
C GLY A 26 6.07 16.94 5.23
N ASP A 27 6.94 16.20 4.54
CA ASP A 27 6.54 14.92 3.96
C ASP A 27 6.37 13.86 5.04
N LYS A 28 5.11 13.64 5.47
CA LYS A 28 4.77 12.66 6.51
C LYS A 28 5.31 11.26 6.19
N ARG A 29 5.47 10.90 4.91
CA ARG A 29 6.00 9.59 4.51
C ARG A 29 7.40 9.33 5.04
N GLN A 30 8.19 10.40 5.19
CA GLN A 30 9.55 10.38 5.74
C GLN A 30 9.59 10.69 7.24
N ALA A 31 8.45 10.93 7.90
CA ALA A 31 8.43 11.17 9.33
C ALA A 31 8.93 9.93 10.09
N ALA A 32 9.91 10.14 10.97
CA ALA A 32 10.55 9.07 11.72
C ALA A 32 9.68 8.61 12.90
N LEU A 33 9.57 7.30 13.06
CA LEU A 33 9.05 6.65 14.25
C LEU A 33 10.16 6.52 15.31
N PRO A 34 9.81 6.29 16.60
CA PRO A 34 10.81 6.07 17.65
C PRO A 34 11.79 4.93 17.38
N CYS A 35 11.40 3.96 16.54
CA CYS A 35 12.25 2.84 16.13
C CYS A 35 13.20 3.16 14.94
N GLY A 36 13.25 4.40 14.47
CA GLY A 36 14.12 4.84 13.37
C GLY A 36 13.58 4.61 11.96
N ARG A 37 12.52 3.81 11.79
CA ARG A 37 11.83 3.64 10.49
C ARG A 37 10.95 4.85 10.18
N THR A 38 10.72 5.13 8.90
CA THR A 38 9.74 6.14 8.48
C THR A 38 8.31 5.59 8.54
N LEU A 39 7.29 6.46 8.57
CA LEU A 39 5.88 6.05 8.47
C LEU A 39 5.64 5.14 7.26
N LEU A 40 6.15 5.56 6.09
CA LEU A 40 6.00 4.82 4.84
C LEU A 40 6.64 3.42 4.92
N THR A 41 7.88 3.36 5.40
CA THR A 41 8.63 2.10 5.51
C THR A 41 7.91 1.13 6.43
N ALA A 42 7.48 1.59 7.62
CA ALA A 42 6.79 0.74 8.57
C ALA A 42 5.42 0.24 8.04
N SER A 43 4.66 1.07 7.35
CA SER A 43 3.40 0.66 6.71
C SER A 43 3.62 -0.34 5.57
N LEU A 44 4.62 -0.12 4.70
CA LEU A 44 4.95 -1.04 3.61
C LEU A 44 5.45 -2.39 4.12
N GLU A 45 6.30 -2.39 5.15
CA GLU A 45 6.78 -3.63 5.77
C GLU A 45 5.63 -4.46 6.36
N ASN A 46 4.64 -3.82 7.01
CA ASN A 46 3.48 -4.54 7.52
C ASN A 46 2.64 -5.13 6.38
N ALA A 47 2.46 -4.41 5.26
CA ALA A 47 1.77 -4.93 4.09
C ALA A 47 2.54 -6.10 3.45
N GLY A 48 3.84 -5.96 3.20
CA GLY A 48 4.66 -6.98 2.56
C GLY A 48 4.84 -8.27 3.37
N ARG A 49 4.54 -8.26 4.68
CA ARG A 49 4.49 -9.48 5.50
C ARG A 49 3.28 -10.37 5.21
N GLU A 50 2.20 -9.79 4.70
CA GLU A 50 0.91 -10.47 4.57
C GLU A 50 0.44 -10.60 3.12
N PHE A 51 0.83 -9.67 2.26
CA PHE A 51 0.43 -9.66 0.86
C PHE A 51 1.63 -9.96 -0.04
N SER A 52 1.44 -10.89 -0.99
CA SER A 52 2.48 -11.23 -1.97
C SER A 52 2.62 -10.17 -3.06
N ASN A 53 1.52 -9.50 -3.42
CA ASN A 53 1.49 -8.43 -4.39
C ASN A 53 1.21 -7.09 -3.67
N VAL A 54 2.20 -6.20 -3.68
CA VAL A 54 2.08 -4.87 -3.06
C VAL A 54 2.37 -3.80 -4.10
N GLY A 55 1.38 -2.92 -4.32
CA GLY A 55 1.50 -1.71 -5.11
C GLY A 55 1.51 -0.47 -4.23
N LEU A 56 2.32 0.51 -4.59
CA LEU A 56 2.42 1.80 -3.91
C LEU A 56 2.06 2.91 -4.87
N VAL A 57 0.98 3.64 -4.57
CA VAL A 57 0.56 4.80 -5.35
C VAL A 57 1.32 6.03 -4.88
N LEU A 58 2.15 6.57 -5.77
CA LEU A 58 2.91 7.80 -5.60
C LEU A 58 2.40 8.89 -6.55
N ARG A 59 2.81 10.13 -6.31
CA ARG A 59 2.61 11.20 -7.29
C ARG A 59 3.51 10.98 -8.50
N ALA A 60 3.17 11.61 -9.61
CA ALA A 60 4.00 11.57 -10.82
C ALA A 60 5.44 12.10 -10.58
N ASP A 61 5.59 13.11 -9.72
CA ASP A 61 6.84 13.81 -9.41
C ASP A 61 7.65 13.20 -8.24
N ASP A 62 7.15 12.15 -7.58
CA ASP A 62 7.86 11.57 -6.45
C ASP A 62 9.10 10.75 -6.88
N ASP A 63 10.21 10.93 -6.17
CA ASP A 63 11.37 10.07 -6.28
C ASP A 63 11.19 8.84 -5.38
N ALA A 64 11.05 7.66 -5.97
CA ALA A 64 10.87 6.42 -5.22
C ALA A 64 12.16 5.92 -4.57
N GLU A 65 13.33 6.24 -5.14
CA GLU A 65 14.62 5.87 -4.56
C GLU A 65 14.87 6.72 -3.30
N ALA A 66 14.62 8.03 -3.39
CA ALA A 66 14.72 8.92 -2.23
C ALA A 66 13.72 8.59 -1.10
N LEU A 67 12.59 7.95 -1.43
CA LEU A 67 11.62 7.44 -0.46
C LEU A 67 12.00 6.07 0.13
N GLY A 68 13.07 5.43 -0.36
CA GLY A 68 13.55 4.14 0.13
C GLY A 68 12.59 2.99 -0.18
N ILE A 69 11.88 3.05 -1.30
CA ILE A 69 10.90 2.01 -1.67
C ILE A 69 11.63 0.70 -2.01
N PRO A 70 11.26 -0.45 -1.40
CA PRO A 70 11.85 -1.73 -1.76
C PRO A 70 11.59 -2.11 -3.22
N ALA A 71 12.56 -2.71 -3.89
CA ALA A 71 12.48 -3.05 -5.32
C ALA A 71 11.35 -4.04 -5.68
N HIS A 72 10.83 -4.81 -4.71
CA HIS A 72 9.72 -5.74 -4.92
C HIS A 72 8.34 -5.06 -4.86
N VAL A 73 8.26 -3.79 -4.44
CA VAL A 73 7.01 -3.04 -4.41
C VAL A 73 6.75 -2.41 -5.78
N THR A 74 5.57 -2.68 -6.34
CA THR A 74 5.18 -2.12 -7.64
C THR A 74 4.84 -0.63 -7.47
N ILE A 75 5.57 0.25 -8.14
CA ILE A 75 5.30 1.69 -8.08
C ILE A 75 4.22 2.04 -9.10
N ILE A 76 3.14 2.66 -8.63
CA ILE A 76 2.03 3.16 -9.46
C ILE A 76 2.03 4.67 -9.37
N ARG A 77 1.98 5.36 -10.52
CA ARG A 77 2.00 6.82 -10.60
C ARG A 77 0.59 7.37 -10.79
N SER A 78 0.18 8.26 -9.90
CA SER A 78 -1.05 9.04 -10.03
C SER A 78 -0.71 10.43 -10.57
N GLU A 79 -1.02 10.69 -11.84
CA GLU A 79 -0.85 12.00 -12.48
C GLU A 79 -1.77 13.06 -11.86
N HIS A 80 -2.94 12.64 -11.41
CA HIS A 80 -3.99 13.51 -10.89
C HIS A 80 -4.08 13.50 -9.36
N ALA A 81 -2.99 13.17 -8.66
CA ALA A 81 -2.97 13.08 -7.20
C ALA A 81 -3.40 14.39 -6.49
N ASP A 82 -3.13 15.53 -7.11
CA ASP A 82 -3.49 16.84 -6.57
C ASP A 82 -5.01 17.12 -6.61
N LEU A 83 -5.79 16.33 -7.36
CA LEU A 83 -7.26 16.33 -7.34
C LEU A 83 -7.84 15.52 -6.16
N GLY A 84 -6.99 15.00 -5.26
CA GLY A 84 -7.37 14.35 -4.02
C GLY A 84 -7.22 12.83 -4.03
N MET A 85 -7.55 12.23 -2.88
CA MET A 85 -7.33 10.80 -2.64
C MET A 85 -8.11 9.90 -3.61
N GLY A 86 -9.34 10.30 -3.99
CA GLY A 86 -10.16 9.52 -4.94
C GLY A 86 -9.49 9.30 -6.30
N HIS A 87 -8.79 10.31 -6.83
CA HIS A 87 -8.03 10.19 -8.07
C HIS A 87 -6.80 9.30 -7.93
N SER A 88 -6.14 9.34 -6.77
CA SER A 88 -5.02 8.44 -6.45
C SER A 88 -5.48 6.99 -6.35
N LEU A 89 -6.62 6.76 -5.70
CA LEU A 89 -7.25 5.45 -5.62
C LEU A 89 -7.65 4.96 -7.02
N ALA A 90 -8.33 5.78 -7.82
CA ALA A 90 -8.74 5.41 -9.18
C ALA A 90 -7.53 5.03 -10.06
N SER A 91 -6.43 5.80 -9.98
CA SER A 91 -5.19 5.48 -10.70
C SER A 91 -4.59 4.15 -10.23
N GLY A 92 -4.60 3.91 -8.92
CA GLY A 92 -4.15 2.65 -8.33
C GLY A 92 -4.96 1.44 -8.77
N ILE A 93 -6.29 1.55 -8.73
CA ILE A 93 -7.20 0.48 -9.18
C ILE A 93 -7.01 0.22 -10.67
N ALA A 94 -6.98 1.26 -11.51
CA ALA A 94 -6.78 1.12 -12.95
C ALA A 94 -5.49 0.35 -13.29
N ALA A 95 -4.41 0.56 -12.53
CA ALA A 95 -3.13 -0.11 -12.73
C ALA A 95 -3.12 -1.60 -12.35
N VAL A 96 -4.10 -2.07 -11.57
CA VAL A 96 -4.15 -3.46 -11.05
C VAL A 96 -5.38 -4.22 -11.53
N MET A 97 -6.19 -3.63 -12.43
CA MET A 97 -7.40 -4.26 -12.99
C MET A 97 -7.11 -5.59 -13.69
N ASP A 98 -5.95 -5.71 -14.33
CA ASP A 98 -5.53 -6.92 -15.05
C ASP A 98 -4.78 -7.92 -14.15
N SER A 99 -4.71 -7.67 -12.83
CA SER A 99 -4.12 -8.64 -11.90
C SER A 99 -4.97 -9.92 -11.82
N ALA A 100 -4.31 -11.04 -11.52
CA ALA A 100 -4.98 -12.31 -11.21
C ALA A 100 -5.50 -12.39 -9.77
N ASP A 101 -5.33 -11.33 -8.97
CA ASP A 101 -5.87 -11.24 -7.61
C ASP A 101 -7.40 -11.09 -7.62
N GLU A 102 -8.07 -11.71 -6.65
CA GLU A 102 -9.53 -11.76 -6.53
C GLU A 102 -10.10 -10.51 -5.85
N ALA A 103 -9.28 -9.84 -5.04
CA ALA A 103 -9.65 -8.63 -4.33
C ALA A 103 -8.47 -7.67 -4.19
N VAL A 104 -8.79 -6.41 -3.85
CA VAL A 104 -7.78 -5.37 -3.57
C VAL A 104 -7.99 -4.82 -2.16
N ALA A 105 -6.97 -4.96 -1.31
CA ALA A 105 -6.92 -4.30 -0.01
C ALA A 105 -6.39 -2.86 -0.20
N ILE A 106 -7.20 -1.87 0.17
CA ILE A 106 -6.81 -0.45 0.10
C ILE A 106 -6.21 -0.04 1.44
N LEU A 107 -4.93 0.33 1.44
CA LEU A 107 -4.17 0.72 2.63
C LEU A 107 -3.67 2.17 2.50
N LEU A 108 -3.35 2.81 3.62
CA LEU A 108 -2.71 4.13 3.65
C LEU A 108 -1.29 4.02 4.18
N ALA A 109 -0.37 4.77 3.56
CA ALA A 109 1.06 4.75 3.88
C ALA A 109 1.46 5.43 5.20
N ASP A 110 0.50 5.98 5.94
CA ASP A 110 0.71 6.63 7.23
C ASP A 110 0.03 5.90 8.39
N MET A 111 -0.27 4.61 8.21
CA MET A 111 -0.88 3.75 9.24
C MET A 111 0.11 2.66 9.73
N PRO A 112 1.24 3.02 10.35
CA PRO A 112 2.28 2.05 10.73
C PRO A 112 1.87 1.13 11.90
N TRP A 113 0.77 1.46 12.58
CA TRP A 113 0.27 0.70 13.73
C TRP A 113 -0.80 -0.33 13.39
N ILE A 114 -1.27 -0.40 12.14
CA ILE A 114 -2.07 -1.54 11.70
C ILE A 114 -1.15 -2.76 11.72
N THR A 115 -1.51 -3.73 12.55
CA THR A 115 -0.69 -4.93 12.73
C THR A 115 -0.82 -5.87 11.52
N PRO A 116 0.23 -6.67 11.22
CA PRO A 116 0.14 -7.69 10.17
C PRO A 116 -1.00 -8.69 10.42
N GLN A 117 -1.30 -9.03 11.68
CA GLN A 117 -2.44 -9.89 12.02
C GLN A 117 -3.77 -9.29 11.54
N THR A 118 -4.00 -7.99 11.78
CA THR A 118 -5.22 -7.31 11.32
C THR A 118 -5.34 -7.34 9.80
N LEU A 119 -4.24 -7.16 9.07
CA LEU A 119 -4.22 -7.22 7.61
C LEU A 119 -4.56 -8.62 7.09
N ARG A 120 -3.99 -9.66 7.72
CA ARG A 120 -4.28 -11.06 7.40
C ARG A 120 -5.74 -11.42 7.64
N GLU A 121 -6.28 -11.04 8.80
CA GLU A 121 -7.67 -11.28 9.16
C GLU A 121 -8.62 -10.58 8.16
N LEU A 122 -8.35 -9.31 7.83
CA LEU A 122 -9.12 -8.57 6.83
C LEU A 122 -9.06 -9.24 5.45
N ALA A 123 -7.88 -9.67 5.00
CA ALA A 123 -7.71 -10.35 3.71
C ALA A 123 -8.48 -11.67 3.65
N SER A 124 -8.52 -12.44 4.76
CA SER A 124 -9.26 -13.71 4.82
C SER A 124 -10.78 -13.57 4.71
N LEU A 125 -11.32 -12.35 4.85
CA LEU A 125 -12.75 -12.04 4.72
C LEU A 125 -13.15 -11.50 3.34
N ALA A 126 -12.21 -11.44 2.38
CA ALA A 126 -12.43 -10.79 1.09
C ALA A 126 -13.31 -11.61 0.10
N THR A 127 -13.55 -12.89 0.37
CA THR A 127 -14.27 -13.85 -0.49
C THR A 127 -15.06 -14.85 0.36
#